data_AF-U1P1D6-F1
#
_entry.id   AF-U1P1D6-F1
#
_cell.length_a   1.000
_cell.length_b   1.000
_cell.length_c   1.000
_cell.angle_alpha   90.00
_cell.angle_beta   90.00
_cell.angle_gamma   90.00
#
_symmetry.space_group_name_H-M   'P 1'
#
loop_
_entity.id
_entity.type
_entity.pdbx_description
1 polymer ?
#
loop_
_entity_poly.entity_id
_entity_poly.type
_entity_poly.pdbx_seq_one_letter_code
_entity_poly.pdbx_strand_id
1 'polypeptide(L)'
;MDRRQYLTALGGVAAGTAGVVAVHHAGDGGSGDDIGEESGPNQSQAGTGTGSGEGTGQADSPPAGERGTAGVPDEELNRGAPKDGIPAIVDPVFAPNWETEVAGEAVAGVELRPDDEVIGIERAGIARAYPLKLLRRHEVVNDRLGGPQLITYCPVCDAGLVTDRTVAGTTRTFGVSGYLYRANLVLYDEESESLWSQLGARAIQGPLTGTRLDRTGSAVTTWGDWQRAAPETSVLVPPPASNTVVGPVSFNYSLEFYQRRERITDRYPDYGPLGALEWTDTRLQRRTVVVGVSTDSASRAYAARDVQRADPINDIVGSLPVLVTTTSNGRPRVYLRRVEGQTLTAGVNEAGDLVAGGSRWSRLRGTALDGPYEGTRLPVAPGRGPLYWAAWLAFNPESTVYGLDS
;
A
#
# COMPACT_ATOMS: atom_id res chain seq x y z
N MET A 1 -25.15 20.63 46.77
CA MET A 1 -25.88 21.79 46.21
C MET A 1 -25.03 22.30 45.06
N ASP A 2 -25.08 21.75 43.85
CA ASP A 2 -26.19 21.62 42.90
C ASP A 2 -26.70 22.98 42.38
N ARG A 3 -26.37 23.32 41.12
CA ARG A 3 -27.29 23.59 40.00
C ARG A 3 -26.77 24.62 38.98
N ARG A 4 -26.47 24.10 37.79
CA ARG A 4 -27.07 24.43 36.49
C ARG A 4 -27.46 25.89 36.15
N GLN A 5 -27.04 26.25 34.94
CA GLN A 5 -27.71 27.07 33.90
C GLN A 5 -27.54 28.60 33.95
N TYR A 6 -26.83 29.14 32.95
CA TYR A 6 -27.43 30.05 31.97
C TYR A 6 -26.80 29.83 30.59
N LEU A 7 -27.66 29.58 29.61
CA LEU A 7 -27.38 29.46 28.18
C LEU A 7 -27.61 30.81 27.48
N THR A 8 -26.97 30.93 26.31
CA THR A 8 -27.41 31.58 25.05
C THR A 8 -26.91 32.99 24.69
N ALA A 9 -26.35 33.01 23.46
CA ALA A 9 -26.54 33.97 22.36
C ALA A 9 -25.40 34.95 22.05
N LEU A 10 -24.65 34.63 20.99
CA LEU A 10 -24.31 35.42 19.77
C LEU A 10 -23.26 34.60 19.00
N GLY A 11 -23.49 34.02 17.81
CA GLY A 11 -24.34 34.46 16.70
C GLY A 11 -23.53 35.35 15.77
N GLY A 12 -22.71 34.77 14.90
CA GLY A 12 -21.87 35.51 13.95
C GLY A 12 -21.30 34.62 12.85
N VAL A 13 -22.08 34.46 11.79
CA VAL A 13 -21.74 33.80 10.52
C VAL A 13 -20.83 34.73 9.70
N ALA A 14 -19.75 34.19 9.12
CA ALA A 14 -19.05 34.81 8.00
C ALA A 14 -18.89 33.77 6.89
N ALA A 15 -19.85 33.76 5.96
CA ALA A 15 -19.77 33.07 4.69
C ALA A 15 -18.97 33.94 3.71
N GLY A 16 -17.85 33.43 3.20
CA GLY A 16 -17.11 34.02 2.10
C GLY A 16 -17.62 33.43 0.78
N THR A 17 -18.34 34.24 0.01
CA THR A 17 -18.79 33.94 -1.35
C THR A 17 -17.64 34.13 -2.34
N ALA A 18 -17.27 33.06 -3.07
CA ALA A 18 -16.51 33.18 -4.31
C ALA A 18 -17.49 32.96 -5.48
N GLY A 19 -17.67 34.01 -6.27
CA GLY A 19 -18.61 34.05 -7.38
C GLY A 19 -18.22 33.14 -8.54
N VAL A 20 -19.20 32.38 -9.03
CA VAL A 20 -19.13 31.65 -10.28
C VAL A 20 -19.62 32.59 -11.38
N VAL A 21 -18.74 32.94 -12.33
CA VAL A 21 -19.12 33.56 -13.59
C VAL A 21 -19.49 32.44 -14.55
N ALA A 22 -20.78 32.33 -14.85
CA ALA A 22 -21.30 31.47 -15.91
C ALA A 22 -20.98 32.11 -17.26
N VAL A 23 -20.22 31.40 -18.11
CA VAL A 23 -20.07 31.74 -19.53
C VAL A 23 -20.92 30.77 -20.32
N HIS A 24 -21.87 31.32 -21.09
CA HIS A 24 -22.73 30.62 -22.03
C HIS A 24 -21.92 29.93 -23.13
N HIS A 25 -22.19 28.64 -23.36
CA HIS A 25 -21.87 27.98 -24.62
C HIS A 25 -23.04 28.15 -25.60
N ALA A 26 -22.76 28.85 -26.69
CA ALA A 26 -23.44 28.69 -27.97
C ALA A 26 -22.59 27.76 -28.83
N GLY A 27 -23.21 26.78 -29.49
CA GLY A 27 -22.55 25.84 -30.37
C GLY A 27 -23.57 25.04 -31.16
N ASP A 28 -23.61 25.34 -32.44
CA ASP A 28 -24.53 24.92 -33.49
C ASP A 28 -24.23 23.49 -33.98
N GLY A 29 -25.15 22.93 -34.78
CA GLY A 29 -25.21 21.50 -35.14
C GLY A 29 -24.29 20.98 -36.25
N GLY A 30 -24.62 19.76 -36.66
CA GLY A 30 -23.98 18.97 -37.73
C GLY A 30 -23.95 17.48 -37.37
N SER A 31 -24.97 16.67 -37.66
CA SER A 31 -25.19 15.89 -38.90
C SER A 31 -24.01 15.00 -39.32
N GLY A 32 -24.22 13.68 -39.32
CA GLY A 32 -23.31 12.69 -39.89
C GLY A 32 -23.80 11.26 -39.64
N ASP A 33 -24.36 10.66 -40.68
CA ASP A 33 -25.11 9.39 -40.73
C ASP A 33 -24.27 8.11 -40.52
N ASP A 34 -25.02 7.06 -40.13
CA ASP A 34 -24.95 5.64 -40.51
C ASP A 34 -23.64 5.07 -41.07
N ILE A 35 -23.13 4.00 -40.44
CA ILE A 35 -22.80 2.73 -41.13
C ILE A 35 -22.91 1.51 -40.18
N GLY A 36 -23.94 0.68 -40.42
CA GLY A 36 -23.85 -0.79 -40.62
C GLY A 36 -23.28 -1.71 -39.53
N GLU A 37 -24.19 -2.43 -38.86
CA GLU A 37 -23.95 -3.77 -38.30
C GLU A 37 -23.79 -4.83 -39.41
N GLU A 38 -22.85 -5.77 -39.25
CA GLU A 38 -23.05 -7.19 -39.59
C GLU A 38 -21.96 -8.11 -38.98
N SER A 39 -22.43 -9.05 -38.14
CA SER A 39 -22.18 -10.50 -38.17
C SER A 39 -20.76 -11.10 -38.16
N GLY A 40 -20.50 -11.95 -37.16
CA GLY A 40 -19.82 -13.24 -37.39
C GLY A 40 -18.77 -13.67 -36.34
N PRO A 41 -18.91 -14.84 -35.69
CA PRO A 41 -17.99 -15.31 -34.65
C PRO A 41 -16.80 -16.08 -35.26
N ASN A 42 -15.59 -15.92 -34.71
CA ASN A 42 -14.48 -16.80 -35.05
C ASN A 42 -13.92 -17.47 -33.79
N GLN A 43 -14.20 -18.77 -33.66
CA GLN A 43 -13.49 -19.71 -32.80
C GLN A 43 -12.28 -20.26 -33.55
N SER A 44 -11.12 -20.28 -32.91
CA SER A 44 -9.98 -21.22 -33.06
C SER A 44 -8.75 -20.51 -32.48
N GLN A 45 -7.75 -21.16 -31.90
CA GLN A 45 -7.51 -22.52 -31.44
C GLN A 45 -6.30 -22.39 -30.51
N ALA A 46 -6.20 -23.33 -29.58
CA ALA A 46 -5.07 -23.48 -28.67
C ALA A 46 -3.71 -23.54 -29.39
N GLY A 47 -2.77 -22.68 -28.97
CA GLY A 47 -1.36 -22.76 -29.29
C GLY A 47 -0.57 -23.02 -28.00
N THR A 48 -0.05 -24.23 -27.87
CA THR A 48 0.85 -24.68 -26.81
C THR A 48 2.19 -23.94 -26.89
N GLY A 49 2.48 -23.10 -25.89
CA GLY A 49 3.79 -22.48 -25.68
C GLY A 49 4.35 -22.91 -24.34
N THR A 50 5.35 -23.80 -24.37
CA THR A 50 6.21 -24.18 -23.25
C THR A 50 7.00 -22.96 -22.75
N GLY A 51 6.69 -22.51 -21.54
CA GLY A 51 7.42 -21.46 -20.82
C GLY A 51 7.89 -21.98 -19.45
N SER A 52 9.20 -21.90 -19.23
CA SER A 52 9.94 -22.24 -18.02
C SER A 52 9.34 -21.62 -16.75
N GLY A 53 9.25 -22.42 -15.70
CA GLY A 53 8.62 -22.07 -14.43
C GLY A 53 9.30 -20.91 -13.70
N GLU A 54 8.57 -19.81 -13.58
CA GLU A 54 8.72 -18.86 -12.49
C GLU A 54 7.89 -19.35 -11.29
N GLY A 55 8.48 -19.22 -10.10
CA GLY A 55 7.91 -19.72 -8.84
C GLY A 55 6.48 -19.22 -8.64
N THR A 56 5.55 -20.16 -8.54
CA THR A 56 4.19 -19.90 -8.10
C THR A 56 4.24 -19.36 -6.67
N GLY A 57 4.06 -18.05 -6.52
CA GLY A 57 3.74 -17.45 -5.24
C GLY A 57 2.51 -18.16 -4.70
N GLN A 58 2.64 -18.76 -3.52
CA GLN A 58 1.50 -19.34 -2.83
C GLN A 58 0.53 -18.19 -2.52
N ALA A 59 -0.67 -18.26 -3.10
CA ALA A 59 -1.69 -17.23 -2.94
C ALA A 59 -1.92 -16.94 -1.45
N ASP A 60 -1.81 -15.67 -1.08
CA ASP A 60 -2.06 -15.17 0.28
C ASP A 60 -3.52 -15.46 0.64
N SER A 61 -3.75 -16.32 1.64
CA SER A 61 -5.10 -16.62 2.10
C SER A 61 -5.75 -15.33 2.59
N PRO A 62 -7.04 -15.08 2.29
CA PRO A 62 -7.75 -13.92 2.82
C PRO A 62 -7.60 -13.82 4.33
N PRO A 63 -7.54 -12.59 4.88
CA PRO A 63 -7.83 -12.39 6.30
C PRO A 63 -9.13 -13.09 6.67
N ALA A 64 -9.21 -13.57 7.91
CA ALA A 64 -10.39 -14.27 8.38
C ALA A 64 -11.70 -13.48 8.15
N GLY A 65 -11.63 -12.14 8.22
CA GLY A 65 -12.77 -11.24 8.00
C GLY A 65 -13.15 -10.97 6.53
N GLU A 66 -12.43 -11.52 5.55
CA GLU A 66 -12.67 -11.31 4.11
C GLU A 66 -12.79 -12.63 3.31
N ARG A 67 -13.09 -13.75 4.01
CA ARG A 67 -13.34 -15.04 3.34
C ARG A 67 -14.68 -15.08 2.58
N GLY A 68 -15.56 -14.11 2.80
CA GLY A 68 -16.84 -13.99 2.09
C GLY A 68 -16.69 -13.38 0.70
N THR A 69 -17.46 -13.87 -0.26
CA THR A 69 -17.63 -13.26 -1.60
C THR A 69 -18.72 -12.20 -1.65
N ALA A 70 -19.44 -11.99 -0.54
CA ALA A 70 -20.47 -10.97 -0.41
C ALA A 70 -19.91 -9.56 -0.58
N GLY A 71 -20.72 -8.66 -1.13
CA GLY A 71 -20.43 -7.24 -1.16
C GLY A 71 -20.54 -6.61 0.23
N VAL A 72 -19.92 -5.46 0.39
CA VAL A 72 -20.03 -4.61 1.58
C VAL A 72 -21.18 -3.62 1.34
N PRO A 73 -22.11 -3.41 2.29
CA PRO A 73 -23.18 -2.44 2.15
C PRO A 73 -22.67 -0.99 2.30
N ASP A 74 -23.40 -0.02 1.73
CA ASP A 74 -23.01 1.40 1.75
C ASP A 74 -22.83 1.96 3.16
N GLU A 75 -23.60 1.49 4.13
CA GLU A 75 -23.52 1.90 5.54
C GLU A 75 -22.19 1.55 6.22
N GLU A 76 -21.43 0.59 5.69
CA GLU A 76 -20.08 0.26 6.18
C GLU A 76 -19.00 1.14 5.53
N LEU A 77 -19.35 1.98 4.55
CA LEU A 77 -18.43 2.89 3.88
C LEU A 77 -18.55 4.31 4.45
N ASN A 78 -17.41 4.86 4.87
CA ASN A 78 -17.34 6.24 5.35
C ASN A 78 -16.68 7.13 4.29
N ARG A 79 -17.35 8.20 3.87
CA ARG A 79 -16.79 9.15 2.90
C ARG A 79 -15.91 10.20 3.61
N GLY A 80 -14.60 10.14 3.37
CA GLY A 80 -13.63 11.12 3.84
C GLY A 80 -13.27 12.20 2.83
N ALA A 81 -13.47 11.94 1.53
CA ALA A 81 -13.20 12.86 0.43
C ALA A 81 -14.21 12.66 -0.72
N PRO A 82 -14.39 13.65 -1.62
CA PRO A 82 -15.05 13.38 -2.91
C PRO A 82 -14.23 12.36 -3.72
N LYS A 83 -14.90 11.65 -4.65
CA LYS A 83 -14.21 10.85 -5.67
C LYS A 83 -13.19 11.74 -6.39
N ASP A 84 -11.97 11.26 -6.54
CA ASP A 84 -10.83 11.99 -7.11
C ASP A 84 -10.41 13.27 -6.38
N GLY A 85 -10.90 13.49 -5.15
CA GLY A 85 -10.41 14.55 -4.27
C GLY A 85 -8.94 14.36 -3.87
N ILE A 86 -8.39 13.17 -4.09
CA ILE A 86 -7.00 12.78 -3.93
C ILE A 86 -6.56 12.24 -5.30
N PRO A 87 -5.84 13.02 -6.11
CA PRO A 87 -5.57 12.64 -7.49
C PRO A 87 -4.57 11.48 -7.55
N ALA A 88 -4.97 10.38 -8.20
CA ALA A 88 -4.08 9.26 -8.48
C ALA A 88 -3.01 9.64 -9.52
N ILE A 89 -1.85 8.98 -9.48
CA ILE A 89 -0.83 9.09 -10.53
C ILE A 89 -1.07 7.95 -11.52
N VAL A 90 -1.60 8.27 -12.71
CA VAL A 90 -1.98 7.26 -13.71
C VAL A 90 -0.84 6.91 -14.66
N ASP A 91 -0.03 7.90 -15.04
CA ASP A 91 1.11 7.72 -15.95
C ASP A 91 2.42 8.17 -15.29
N PRO A 92 2.96 7.41 -14.31
CA PRO A 92 4.11 7.83 -13.52
C PRO A 92 5.38 8.05 -14.36
N VAL A 93 6.13 9.11 -14.05
CA VAL A 93 7.45 9.41 -14.60
C VAL A 93 8.51 9.11 -13.56
N PHE A 94 9.66 8.58 -13.98
CA PHE A 94 10.75 8.19 -13.10
C PHE A 94 12.07 8.83 -13.53
N ALA A 95 12.93 9.12 -12.56
CA ALA A 95 14.28 9.65 -12.74
C ALA A 95 15.27 8.89 -11.83
N PRO A 96 16.60 8.94 -12.05
CA PRO A 96 17.57 8.33 -11.14
C PRO A 96 17.58 8.96 -9.74
N ASN A 97 17.31 10.27 -9.66
CA ASN A 97 17.21 11.05 -8.42
C ASN A 97 16.36 12.31 -8.66
N TRP A 98 16.08 13.08 -7.60
CA TRP A 98 15.37 14.37 -7.70
C TRP A 98 16.30 15.58 -7.92
N GLU A 99 17.62 15.42 -7.76
CA GLU A 99 18.58 16.54 -7.73
C GLU A 99 18.84 17.16 -9.11
N THR A 100 18.77 16.37 -10.18
CA THR A 100 19.30 16.79 -11.49
C THR A 100 18.23 17.00 -12.57
N GLU A 101 17.10 16.29 -12.51
CA GLU A 101 16.11 16.25 -13.60
C GLU A 101 14.74 16.88 -13.25
N VAL A 102 14.52 17.23 -11.98
CA VAL A 102 13.24 17.77 -11.47
C VAL A 102 13.28 19.30 -11.33
N ALA A 103 14.35 19.93 -11.81
CA ALA A 103 14.59 21.37 -11.66
C ALA A 103 13.59 22.21 -12.49
N GLY A 104 12.58 22.74 -11.80
CA GLY A 104 11.69 23.80 -12.26
C GLY A 104 11.23 24.64 -11.06
N GLU A 105 10.85 25.90 -11.26
CA GLU A 105 10.46 26.83 -10.18
C GLU A 105 9.37 26.26 -9.25
N ALA A 106 8.49 25.39 -9.78
CA ALA A 106 7.41 24.75 -9.03
C ALA A 106 7.85 23.62 -8.07
N VAL A 107 9.09 23.13 -8.18
CA VAL A 107 9.63 22.01 -7.38
C VAL A 107 10.92 22.37 -6.66
N ALA A 108 11.34 23.64 -6.75
CA ALA A 108 12.50 24.17 -6.03
C ALA A 108 12.37 23.90 -4.52
N GLY A 109 13.35 23.16 -3.97
CA GLY A 109 13.41 22.78 -2.55
C GLY A 109 12.72 21.46 -2.19
N VAL A 110 12.20 20.70 -3.15
CA VAL A 110 11.73 19.32 -2.91
C VAL A 110 12.90 18.35 -3.06
N GLU A 111 13.55 18.02 -1.94
CA GLU A 111 14.61 17.03 -1.87
C GLU A 111 14.07 15.66 -1.41
N LEU A 112 14.67 14.58 -1.90
CA LEU A 112 14.48 13.24 -1.34
C LEU A 112 15.72 12.86 -0.53
N ARG A 113 15.60 12.98 0.78
CA ARG A 113 16.71 12.77 1.71
C ARG A 113 16.93 11.28 1.94
N PRO A 114 18.14 10.83 2.33
CA PRO A 114 18.42 9.42 2.59
C PRO A 114 17.51 8.76 3.64
N ASP A 115 16.98 9.53 4.59
CA ASP A 115 16.06 9.07 5.65
C ASP A 115 14.58 9.10 5.24
N ASP A 116 14.24 9.71 4.12
CA ASP A 116 12.86 9.72 3.63
C ASP A 116 12.41 8.30 3.25
N GLU A 117 11.19 7.94 3.66
CA GLU A 117 10.67 6.59 3.41
C GLU A 117 10.17 6.41 1.98
N VAL A 118 10.43 5.22 1.43
CA VAL A 118 9.99 4.78 0.10
C VAL A 118 9.34 3.40 0.19
N ILE A 119 8.40 3.13 -0.71
CA ILE A 119 8.09 1.76 -1.11
C ILE A 119 9.09 1.40 -2.22
N GLY A 120 9.95 0.42 -1.97
CA GLY A 120 10.84 -0.18 -2.96
C GLY A 120 10.20 -1.41 -3.59
N ILE A 121 10.29 -1.52 -4.91
CA ILE A 121 9.78 -2.66 -5.68
C ILE A 121 10.87 -3.10 -6.66
N GLU A 122 11.10 -4.40 -6.74
CA GLU A 122 11.98 -5.01 -7.73
C GLU A 122 11.25 -6.16 -8.41
N ARG A 123 11.02 -6.04 -9.72
CA ARG A 123 10.31 -7.04 -10.52
C ARG A 123 10.91 -7.11 -11.92
N ALA A 124 11.08 -8.32 -12.43
CA ALA A 124 11.67 -8.57 -13.76
C ALA A 124 13.00 -7.83 -14.00
N GLY A 125 13.86 -7.76 -12.96
CA GLY A 125 15.16 -7.07 -13.02
C GLY A 125 15.09 -5.54 -13.00
N ILE A 126 13.91 -4.95 -12.84
CA ILE A 126 13.73 -3.49 -12.77
C ILE A 126 13.40 -3.10 -11.33
N ALA A 127 14.16 -2.14 -10.79
CA ALA A 127 13.95 -1.57 -9.46
C ALA A 127 13.36 -0.16 -9.54
N ARG A 128 12.32 0.11 -8.74
CA ARG A 128 11.72 1.44 -8.58
C ARG A 128 11.44 1.76 -7.13
N ALA A 129 11.54 3.05 -6.80
CA ALA A 129 11.18 3.62 -5.52
C ALA A 129 9.99 4.58 -5.66
N TYR A 130 9.06 4.50 -4.70
CA TYR A 130 7.88 5.34 -4.62
C TYR A 130 7.89 6.06 -3.27
N PRO A 131 8.33 7.33 -3.23
CA PRO A 131 8.46 8.04 -1.96
C PRO A 131 7.12 8.21 -1.26
N LEU A 132 7.06 7.85 0.02
CA LEU A 132 5.84 8.03 0.81
C LEU A 132 5.46 9.51 0.95
N LYS A 133 6.41 10.43 0.75
CA LYS A 133 6.16 11.87 0.63
C LYS A 133 5.15 12.19 -0.48
N LEU A 134 5.20 11.44 -1.60
CA LEU A 134 4.22 11.55 -2.69
C LEU A 134 3.00 10.69 -2.41
N LEU A 135 3.18 9.44 -1.98
CA LEU A 135 2.07 8.52 -1.77
C LEU A 135 1.12 8.97 -0.65
N ARG A 136 1.57 9.76 0.34
CA ARG A 136 0.68 10.37 1.33
C ARG A 136 -0.30 11.39 0.72
N ARG A 137 0.04 11.98 -0.45
CA ARG A 137 -0.77 12.99 -1.17
C ARG A 137 -1.60 12.41 -2.31
N HIS A 138 -1.14 11.31 -2.91
CA HIS A 138 -1.75 10.72 -4.10
C HIS A 138 -2.40 9.37 -3.84
N GLU A 139 -1.92 8.64 -2.84
CA GLU A 139 -2.42 7.35 -2.34
C GLU A 139 -2.41 6.19 -3.35
N VAL A 140 -2.38 6.46 -4.66
CA VAL A 140 -2.48 5.51 -5.77
C VAL A 140 -1.50 5.89 -6.89
N VAL A 141 -0.76 4.90 -7.37
CA VAL A 141 0.07 4.98 -8.58
C VAL A 141 -0.22 3.76 -9.46
N ASN A 142 -0.62 4.00 -10.71
CA ASN A 142 -0.80 2.96 -11.73
C ASN A 142 0.48 2.84 -12.56
N ASP A 143 1.32 1.86 -12.26
CA ASP A 143 2.60 1.70 -12.94
C ASP A 143 2.62 0.50 -13.91
N ARG A 144 3.67 0.44 -14.73
CA ARG A 144 4.06 -0.65 -15.64
C ARG A 144 5.49 -1.12 -15.32
N LEU A 145 5.72 -1.57 -14.08
CA LEU A 145 7.01 -2.12 -13.64
C LEU A 145 7.09 -3.62 -13.94
N GLY A 146 7.71 -4.00 -15.07
CA GLY A 146 7.78 -5.40 -15.50
C GLY A 146 6.41 -6.04 -15.74
N GLY A 147 5.38 -5.21 -16.00
CA GLY A 147 3.96 -5.58 -16.10
C GLY A 147 3.07 -4.60 -15.30
N PRO A 148 1.73 -4.73 -15.38
CA PRO A 148 0.80 -3.82 -14.72
C PRO A 148 0.90 -3.91 -13.20
N GLN A 149 1.21 -2.82 -12.52
CA GLN A 149 1.31 -2.76 -11.06
C GLN A 149 0.46 -1.61 -10.51
N LEU A 150 -0.21 -1.87 -9.40
CA LEU A 150 -0.93 -0.88 -8.62
C LEU A 150 -0.20 -0.71 -7.28
N ILE A 151 0.33 0.49 -7.04
CA ILE A 151 1.01 0.85 -5.81
C ILE A 151 0.06 1.75 -5.02
N THR A 152 -0.23 1.37 -3.79
CA THR A 152 -1.10 2.16 -2.92
C THR A 152 -0.50 2.40 -1.56
N TYR A 153 -0.87 3.51 -0.94
CA TYR A 153 -0.51 3.81 0.43
C TYR A 153 -1.67 4.49 1.15
N CYS A 154 -2.09 3.90 2.26
CA CYS A 154 -3.09 4.50 3.13
C CYS A 154 -2.38 5.25 4.27
N PRO A 155 -2.36 6.60 4.26
CA PRO A 155 -1.69 7.39 5.30
C PRO A 155 -2.40 7.34 6.65
N VAL A 156 -3.63 6.84 6.69
CA VAL A 156 -4.39 6.61 7.92
C VAL A 156 -3.95 5.32 8.60
N CYS A 157 -3.63 4.28 7.82
CA CYS A 157 -3.25 2.96 8.31
C CYS A 157 -1.73 2.73 8.38
N ASP A 158 -0.92 3.68 7.88
CA ASP A 158 0.53 3.50 7.67
C ASP A 158 0.85 2.26 6.82
N ALA A 159 0.03 2.00 5.81
CA ALA A 159 0.02 0.74 5.07
C ALA A 159 0.24 0.94 3.57
N GLY A 160 1.36 0.42 3.08
CA GLY A 160 1.64 0.25 1.66
C GLY A 160 1.17 -1.11 1.15
N LEU A 161 0.63 -1.14 -0.07
CA LEU A 161 0.31 -2.38 -0.76
C LEU A 161 0.61 -2.27 -2.25
N VAL A 162 1.21 -3.32 -2.81
CA VAL A 162 1.45 -3.47 -4.24
C VAL A 162 0.70 -4.69 -4.75
N THR A 163 0.03 -4.55 -5.88
CA THR A 163 -0.73 -5.62 -6.52
C THR A 163 -0.55 -5.61 -8.04
N ASP A 164 -0.75 -6.75 -8.68
CA ASP A 164 -1.03 -6.80 -10.11
C ASP A 164 -2.44 -6.24 -10.36
N ARG A 165 -2.54 -5.31 -11.30
CA ARG A 165 -3.80 -4.64 -11.66
C ARG A 165 -4.50 -5.25 -12.87
N THR A 166 -4.09 -6.46 -13.26
CA THR A 166 -4.73 -7.22 -14.33
C THR A 166 -5.86 -8.07 -13.76
N VAL A 167 -7.09 -7.78 -14.17
CA VAL A 167 -8.29 -8.50 -13.74
C VAL A 167 -8.99 -9.07 -14.96
N ALA A 168 -9.13 -10.40 -14.98
CA ALA A 168 -9.72 -11.15 -16.11
C ALA A 168 -9.07 -10.77 -17.47
N GLY A 169 -7.74 -10.70 -17.49
CA GLY A 169 -6.96 -10.34 -18.70
C GLY A 169 -6.98 -8.86 -19.07
N THR A 170 -7.70 -8.02 -18.33
CA THR A 170 -7.76 -6.57 -18.58
C THR A 170 -6.92 -5.83 -17.54
N THR A 171 -5.95 -5.03 -18.01
CA THR A 171 -5.24 -4.07 -17.16
C THR A 171 -6.20 -2.96 -16.74
N ARG A 172 -6.42 -2.81 -15.43
CA ARG A 172 -7.37 -1.83 -14.85
C ARG A 172 -6.66 -0.57 -14.38
N THR A 173 -7.34 0.56 -14.47
CA THR A 173 -6.86 1.86 -13.99
C THR A 173 -7.60 2.23 -12.72
N PHE A 174 -6.84 2.46 -11.65
CA PHE A 174 -7.40 2.72 -10.33
C PHE A 174 -7.29 4.20 -9.94
N GLY A 175 -8.33 4.69 -9.29
CA GLY A 175 -8.36 6.01 -8.66
C GLY A 175 -8.79 5.94 -7.19
N VAL A 176 -8.82 7.10 -6.53
CA VAL A 176 -9.22 7.21 -5.13
C VAL A 176 -10.71 7.53 -5.04
N SER A 177 -11.49 6.63 -4.43
CA SER A 177 -12.95 6.79 -4.33
C SER A 177 -13.39 7.86 -3.31
N GLY A 178 -12.49 8.18 -2.38
CA GLY A 178 -12.76 9.01 -1.20
C GLY A 178 -13.51 8.28 -0.08
N TYR A 179 -13.83 7.00 -0.25
CA TYR A 179 -14.39 6.15 0.81
C TYR A 179 -13.30 5.47 1.64
N LEU A 180 -13.69 5.12 2.87
CA LEU A 180 -12.97 4.27 3.78
C LEU A 180 -13.85 3.08 4.16
N TYR A 181 -13.29 1.88 4.13
CA TYR A 181 -13.88 0.65 4.66
C TYR A 181 -13.02 0.19 5.83
N ARG A 182 -13.62 0.06 7.03
CA ARG A 182 -12.88 -0.24 8.27
C ARG A 182 -11.69 0.71 8.50
N ALA A 183 -11.91 1.99 8.24
CA ALA A 183 -10.92 3.07 8.27
C ALA A 183 -9.72 2.90 7.32
N ASN A 184 -9.80 1.97 6.36
CA ASN A 184 -8.80 1.75 5.32
C ASN A 184 -9.29 2.27 3.96
N LEU A 185 -8.33 2.69 3.13
CA LEU A 185 -8.54 3.25 1.80
C LEU A 185 -9.40 2.33 0.91
N VAL A 186 -10.41 2.92 0.25
CA VAL A 186 -11.18 2.27 -0.82
C VAL A 186 -10.85 2.91 -2.15
N LEU A 187 -10.50 2.07 -3.13
CA LEU A 187 -10.19 2.45 -4.50
C LEU A 187 -11.43 2.29 -5.37
N TYR A 188 -11.44 2.91 -6.54
CA TYR A 188 -12.33 2.49 -7.63
C TYR A 188 -11.48 2.10 -8.85
N ASP A 189 -11.96 1.18 -9.69
CA ASP A 189 -11.41 0.99 -11.04
C ASP A 189 -12.27 1.69 -12.08
N GLU A 190 -11.63 2.34 -13.06
CA GLU A 190 -12.31 3.12 -14.09
C GLU A 190 -13.14 2.25 -15.05
N GLU A 191 -12.68 1.03 -15.33
CA GLU A 191 -13.29 0.21 -16.38
C GLU A 191 -14.58 -0.51 -15.95
N SER A 192 -14.75 -0.80 -14.65
CA SER A 192 -15.97 -1.45 -14.13
C SER A 192 -16.70 -0.63 -13.07
N GLU A 193 -16.11 0.47 -12.61
CA GLU A 193 -16.59 1.28 -11.49
C GLU A 193 -16.78 0.49 -10.18
N SER A 194 -16.11 -0.66 -10.03
CA SER A 194 -16.16 -1.42 -8.78
C SER A 194 -15.33 -0.71 -7.71
N LEU A 195 -15.75 -0.85 -6.45
CA LEU A 195 -14.98 -0.37 -5.30
C LEU A 195 -14.14 -1.49 -4.73
N TRP A 196 -12.89 -1.18 -4.37
CA TRP A 196 -11.90 -2.15 -3.91
C TRP A 196 -11.33 -1.77 -2.54
N SER A 197 -11.36 -2.73 -1.61
CA SER A 197 -10.66 -2.62 -0.33
C SER A 197 -9.15 -2.68 -0.59
N GLN A 198 -8.42 -1.62 -0.20
CA GLN A 198 -6.97 -1.53 -0.43
C GLN A 198 -6.26 -2.67 0.28
N LEU A 199 -6.29 -2.71 1.61
CA LEU A 199 -5.65 -3.80 2.36
C LEU A 199 -6.23 -5.15 1.95
N GLY A 200 -7.55 -5.21 1.69
CA GLY A 200 -8.25 -6.39 1.22
C GLY A 200 -7.71 -7.01 -0.06
N ALA A 201 -7.17 -6.17 -0.95
CA ALA A 201 -6.86 -6.54 -2.32
C ALA A 201 -8.07 -7.20 -3.01
N ARG A 202 -9.27 -6.66 -2.79
CA ARG A 202 -10.53 -7.29 -3.23
C ARG A 202 -11.60 -6.25 -3.56
N ALA A 203 -12.37 -6.50 -4.61
CA ALA A 203 -13.58 -5.76 -4.93
C ALA A 203 -14.67 -6.04 -3.87
N ILE A 204 -15.16 -4.98 -3.26
CA ILE A 204 -16.16 -5.00 -2.18
C ILE A 204 -17.53 -4.50 -2.62
N GLN A 205 -17.61 -3.74 -3.71
CA GLN A 205 -18.87 -3.34 -4.34
C GLN A 205 -18.71 -3.24 -5.86
N GLY A 206 -19.83 -3.32 -6.60
CA GLY A 206 -19.86 -3.20 -8.06
C GLY A 206 -19.72 -4.54 -8.80
N PRO A 207 -19.62 -4.50 -10.14
CA PRO A 207 -19.66 -5.68 -11.00
C PRO A 207 -18.60 -6.75 -10.69
N LEU A 208 -17.44 -6.35 -10.16
CA LEU A 208 -16.33 -7.26 -9.87
C LEU A 208 -16.32 -7.75 -8.41
N THR A 209 -17.33 -7.46 -7.60
CA THR A 209 -17.43 -7.89 -6.18
C THR A 209 -17.02 -9.35 -6.00
N GLY A 210 -16.12 -9.63 -5.05
CA GLY A 210 -15.57 -10.99 -4.88
C GLY A 210 -14.18 -11.15 -5.47
N THR A 211 -13.89 -10.44 -6.56
CA THR A 211 -12.63 -10.55 -7.30
C THR A 211 -11.46 -10.02 -6.48
N ARG A 212 -10.31 -10.68 -6.59
CA ARG A 212 -9.08 -10.34 -5.87
C ARG A 212 -8.03 -9.78 -6.82
N LEU A 213 -7.15 -8.95 -6.26
CA LEU A 213 -5.90 -8.53 -6.88
C LEU A 213 -4.76 -9.37 -6.29
N ASP A 214 -3.87 -9.83 -7.15
CA ASP A 214 -2.71 -10.59 -6.71
C ASP A 214 -1.68 -9.65 -6.12
N ARG A 215 -1.32 -9.88 -4.86
CA ARG A 215 -0.32 -9.07 -4.17
C ARG A 215 1.07 -9.37 -4.70
N THR A 216 1.87 -8.33 -4.86
CA THR A 216 3.27 -8.44 -5.25
C THR A 216 4.18 -7.97 -4.12
N GLY A 217 5.39 -8.54 -4.06
CA GLY A 217 6.35 -8.23 -3.01
C GLY A 217 6.81 -6.77 -3.07
N SER A 218 6.83 -6.11 -1.92
CA SER A 218 7.34 -4.74 -1.80
C SER A 218 8.08 -4.53 -0.49
N ALA A 219 8.69 -3.35 -0.35
CA ALA A 219 9.51 -3.01 0.78
C ALA A 219 9.27 -1.58 1.25
N VAL A 220 8.76 -1.36 2.46
CA VAL A 220 8.84 -0.04 3.09
C VAL A 220 10.20 0.09 3.77
N THR A 221 11.00 1.06 3.35
CA THR A 221 12.36 1.32 3.87
C THR A 221 12.74 2.79 3.66
N THR A 222 13.97 3.17 3.98
CA THR A 222 14.49 4.50 3.66
C THR A 222 15.02 4.56 2.23
N TRP A 223 15.03 5.75 1.64
CA TRP A 223 15.60 5.98 0.32
C TRP A 223 17.07 5.56 0.26
N GLY A 224 17.88 5.92 1.26
CA GLY A 224 19.29 5.58 1.29
C GLY A 224 19.56 4.08 1.39
N ASP A 225 18.76 3.35 2.17
CA ASP A 225 18.84 1.89 2.23
C ASP A 225 18.40 1.23 0.92
N TRP A 226 17.34 1.74 0.32
CA TRP A 226 16.87 1.25 -0.97
C TRP A 226 17.90 1.47 -2.07
N GLN A 227 18.51 2.65 -2.17
CA GLN A 227 19.58 2.92 -3.15
C GLN A 227 20.80 2.03 -2.97
N ARG A 228 21.21 1.75 -1.73
CA ARG A 228 22.32 0.83 -1.45
C ARG A 228 21.99 -0.59 -1.88
N ALA A 229 20.74 -1.02 -1.69
CA ALA A 229 20.31 -2.31 -2.18
C ALA A 229 20.20 -2.31 -3.71
N ALA A 230 19.51 -1.34 -4.29
CA ALA A 230 19.20 -1.20 -5.72
C ALA A 230 19.86 0.06 -6.34
N PRO A 231 21.17 0.06 -6.62
CA PRO A 231 21.85 1.23 -7.19
C PRO A 231 21.28 1.68 -8.54
N GLU A 232 20.73 0.74 -9.32
CA GLU A 232 20.07 0.96 -10.60
C GLU A 232 18.62 1.45 -10.49
N THR A 233 18.10 1.63 -9.27
CA THR A 233 16.72 2.05 -9.07
C THR A 233 16.45 3.41 -9.70
N SER A 234 15.24 3.55 -10.25
CA SER A 234 14.66 4.85 -10.55
C SER A 234 13.64 5.24 -9.47
N VAL A 235 13.33 6.52 -9.34
CA VAL A 235 12.43 7.06 -8.32
C VAL A 235 11.33 7.87 -8.97
N LEU A 236 10.10 7.74 -8.44
CA LEU A 236 8.93 8.48 -8.92
C LEU A 236 9.18 9.99 -8.82
N VAL A 237 8.95 10.69 -9.93
CA VAL A 237 9.09 12.14 -10.03
C VAL A 237 7.83 12.82 -9.49
N PRO A 238 7.95 13.85 -8.63
CA PRO A 238 6.80 14.57 -8.10
C PRO A 238 6.08 15.40 -9.18
N PRO A 239 4.75 15.47 -9.16
CA PRO A 239 4.03 16.55 -9.81
C PRO A 239 4.41 17.92 -9.19
N PRO A 240 4.31 19.04 -9.93
CA PRO A 240 4.01 19.13 -11.34
C PRO A 240 5.21 18.84 -12.25
N ALA A 241 6.44 18.62 -11.76
CA ALA A 241 7.60 18.37 -12.62
C ALA A 241 7.43 17.12 -13.51
N SER A 242 6.71 16.12 -13.02
CA SER A 242 6.36 14.93 -13.80
C SER A 242 5.27 15.18 -14.87
N ASN A 243 4.49 16.26 -14.76
CA ASN A 243 3.25 16.51 -15.51
C ASN A 243 2.19 15.39 -15.40
N THR A 244 2.31 14.50 -14.42
CA THR A 244 1.41 13.33 -14.28
C THR A 244 0.12 13.63 -13.54
N VAL A 245 0.09 14.76 -12.83
CA VAL A 245 -1.11 15.31 -12.19
C VAL A 245 -1.15 16.78 -12.56
N VAL A 246 -2.12 17.15 -13.40
CA VAL A 246 -2.31 18.52 -13.91
C VAL A 246 -3.63 19.03 -13.38
N GLY A 247 -3.62 20.22 -12.77
CA GLY A 247 -4.82 20.82 -12.21
C GLY A 247 -4.51 22.11 -11.45
N PRO A 248 -5.54 22.79 -10.92
CA PRO A 248 -5.38 24.05 -10.19
C PRO A 248 -4.67 23.88 -8.84
N VAL A 249 -4.51 22.63 -8.36
CA VAL A 249 -3.90 22.32 -7.07
C VAL A 249 -2.51 21.73 -7.31
N SER A 250 -1.48 22.50 -7.01
CA SER A 250 -0.11 22.01 -6.85
C SER A 250 0.17 21.73 -5.38
N PHE A 251 0.69 20.55 -5.05
CA PHE A 251 1.11 20.26 -3.68
C PHE A 251 2.54 20.71 -3.45
N ASN A 252 2.79 21.33 -2.31
CA ASN A 252 4.16 21.50 -1.83
C ASN A 252 4.55 20.23 -1.05
N TYR A 253 5.44 19.43 -1.64
CA TYR A 253 5.94 18.18 -1.05
C TYR A 253 7.08 18.41 -0.05
N SER A 254 7.69 19.60 0.00
CA SER A 254 8.70 19.92 1.03
C SER A 254 8.06 20.21 2.40
N LEU A 255 6.75 20.48 2.45
CA LEU A 255 6.04 20.65 3.71
C LEU A 255 5.85 19.31 4.42
N GLU A 256 6.33 19.25 5.66
CA GLU A 256 6.08 18.19 6.65
C GLU A 256 4.60 18.09 7.10
N PHE A 257 3.62 18.44 6.25
CA PHE A 257 2.20 18.49 6.59
C PHE A 257 1.70 17.17 7.20
N TYR A 258 2.08 16.04 6.62
CA TYR A 258 1.74 14.73 7.16
C TYR A 258 2.54 14.36 8.39
N GLN A 259 3.82 14.74 8.50
CA GLN A 259 4.58 14.50 9.73
C GLN A 259 4.02 15.32 10.90
N ARG A 260 3.53 16.54 10.66
CA ARG A 260 2.83 17.35 11.67
C ARG A 260 1.51 16.69 12.07
N ARG A 261 0.76 16.12 11.13
CA ARG A 261 -0.46 15.36 11.40
C ARG A 261 -0.15 14.08 12.17
N GLU A 262 0.90 13.35 11.80
CA GLU A 262 1.42 12.17 12.50
C GLU A 262 1.74 12.53 13.95
N ARG A 263 2.49 13.61 14.21
CA ARG A 263 2.75 14.11 15.57
C ARG A 263 1.49 14.46 16.37
N ILE A 264 0.45 14.99 15.72
CA ILE A 264 -0.84 15.24 16.37
C ILE A 264 -1.51 13.91 16.71
N THR A 265 -1.55 12.98 15.77
CA THR A 265 -2.19 11.68 15.97
C THR A 265 -1.42 10.74 16.90
N ASP A 266 -0.11 10.93 17.06
CA ASP A 266 0.69 10.24 18.09
C ASP A 266 0.31 10.72 19.49
N ARG A 267 0.03 12.03 19.62
CA ARG A 267 -0.43 12.62 20.88
C ARG A 267 -1.90 12.34 21.17
N TYR A 268 -2.72 12.24 20.14
CA TYR A 268 -4.15 12.00 20.22
C TYR A 268 -4.53 10.78 19.37
N PRO A 269 -4.28 9.55 19.86
CA PRO A 269 -4.45 8.32 19.08
C PRO A 269 -5.89 8.09 18.63
N ASP A 270 -6.87 8.64 19.35
CA ASP A 270 -8.30 8.62 19.01
C ASP A 270 -8.71 9.70 17.97
N TYR A 271 -7.77 10.48 17.44
CA TYR A 271 -8.06 11.46 16.40
C TYR A 271 -7.97 10.84 14.99
N GLY A 272 -8.90 11.25 14.12
CA GLY A 272 -8.96 10.85 12.71
C GLY A 272 -9.67 9.50 12.49
N PRO A 273 -9.65 8.96 11.26
CA PRO A 273 -10.51 7.82 10.91
C PRO A 273 -10.23 6.53 11.71
N LEU A 274 -8.98 6.27 12.12
CA LEU A 274 -8.69 5.14 13.03
C LEU A 274 -9.28 5.33 14.43
N GLY A 275 -9.46 6.57 14.88
CA GLY A 275 -10.10 6.88 16.15
C GLY A 275 -11.61 6.66 16.13
N ALA A 276 -12.23 6.75 14.95
CA ALA A 276 -13.65 6.47 14.75
C ALA A 276 -13.99 4.97 14.81
N LEU A 277 -12.99 4.09 14.70
CA LEU A 277 -13.19 2.67 14.97
C LEU A 277 -13.53 2.48 16.45
N GLU A 278 -14.51 1.62 16.73
CA GLU A 278 -14.70 1.10 18.08
C GLU A 278 -13.42 0.38 18.54
N TRP A 279 -13.02 0.62 19.78
CA TRP A 279 -11.76 0.08 20.29
C TRP A 279 -11.87 -0.36 21.73
N THR A 280 -11.75 -1.67 21.90
CA THR A 280 -11.77 -2.34 23.19
C THR A 280 -10.52 -3.19 23.39
N ASP A 281 -9.66 -3.32 22.37
CA ASP A 281 -8.45 -4.11 22.43
C ASP A 281 -7.35 -3.40 23.24
N THR A 282 -6.88 -4.05 24.30
CA THR A 282 -5.89 -3.52 25.23
C THR A 282 -4.49 -4.11 25.03
N ARG A 283 -4.31 -5.03 24.08
CA ARG A 283 -3.04 -5.75 23.88
C ARG A 283 -1.96 -4.83 23.33
N LEU A 284 -2.30 -3.97 22.38
CA LEU A 284 -1.43 -2.96 21.79
C LEU A 284 -2.17 -1.63 21.60
N GLN A 285 -1.45 -0.52 21.57
CA GLN A 285 -2.04 0.77 21.19
C GLN A 285 -2.48 0.73 19.72
N ARG A 286 -3.60 1.38 19.38
CA ARG A 286 -4.18 1.43 18.01
C ARG A 286 -3.16 1.68 16.91
N ARG A 287 -2.24 2.62 17.13
CA ARG A 287 -1.23 3.09 16.17
C ARG A 287 0.13 2.41 16.34
N THR A 288 0.20 1.31 17.08
CA THR A 288 1.41 0.50 17.14
C THR A 288 1.69 -0.06 15.74
N VAL A 289 2.87 0.19 15.20
CA VAL A 289 3.28 -0.41 13.92
C VAL A 289 3.53 -1.90 14.13
N VAL A 290 2.88 -2.72 13.32
CA VAL A 290 3.00 -4.17 13.30
C VAL A 290 3.31 -4.67 11.90
N VAL A 291 3.89 -5.85 11.79
CA VAL A 291 3.74 -6.72 10.63
C VAL A 291 2.87 -7.90 11.04
N GLY A 292 1.94 -8.31 10.18
CA GLY A 292 1.05 -9.44 10.45
C GLY A 292 1.21 -10.54 9.42
N VAL A 293 1.04 -11.78 9.87
CA VAL A 293 0.97 -12.98 9.04
C VAL A 293 -0.42 -13.57 9.20
N SER A 294 -1.08 -13.91 8.10
CA SER A 294 -2.41 -14.52 8.11
C SER A 294 -2.42 -15.75 7.22
N THR A 295 -3.13 -16.77 7.69
CA THR A 295 -3.34 -18.05 7.00
C THR A 295 -4.78 -18.45 7.19
N ASP A 296 -5.19 -19.54 6.55
CA ASP A 296 -6.55 -20.00 6.74
C ASP A 296 -6.88 -20.40 8.18
N SER A 297 -5.90 -20.93 8.93
CA SER A 297 -6.10 -21.45 10.28
C SER A 297 -5.62 -20.54 11.41
N ALA A 298 -4.78 -19.56 11.12
CA ALA A 298 -4.17 -18.70 12.14
C ALA A 298 -3.80 -17.32 11.60
N SER A 299 -3.84 -16.32 12.48
CA SER A 299 -3.26 -15.01 12.21
C SER A 299 -2.47 -14.52 13.43
N ARG A 300 -1.33 -13.89 13.18
CA ARG A 300 -0.42 -13.39 14.22
C ARG A 300 0.21 -12.07 13.80
N ALA A 301 0.26 -11.12 14.73
CA ALA A 301 0.94 -9.84 14.56
C ALA A 301 2.19 -9.74 15.41
N TYR A 302 3.18 -9.01 14.90
CA TYR A 302 4.45 -8.74 15.54
C TYR A 302 4.65 -7.22 15.60
N ALA A 303 4.65 -6.66 16.82
CA ALA A 303 4.88 -5.24 17.01
C ALA A 303 6.34 -4.88 16.69
N ALA A 304 6.55 -3.77 15.98
CA ALA A 304 7.87 -3.35 15.52
C ALA A 304 8.92 -3.29 16.64
N ARG A 305 8.52 -2.83 17.84
CA ARG A 305 9.37 -2.78 19.03
C ARG A 305 9.84 -4.17 19.47
N ASP A 306 8.95 -5.16 19.43
CA ASP A 306 9.27 -6.52 19.87
C ASP A 306 10.09 -7.25 18.83
N VAL A 307 9.82 -7.00 17.54
CA VAL A 307 10.69 -7.44 16.44
C VAL A 307 12.11 -6.88 16.65
N GLN A 308 12.28 -5.57 16.82
CA GLN A 308 13.60 -4.95 17.02
C GLN A 308 14.38 -5.53 18.22
N ARG A 309 13.68 -5.97 19.28
CA ARG A 309 14.30 -6.54 20.47
C ARG A 309 14.77 -7.99 20.29
N ALA A 310 14.03 -8.77 19.51
CA ALA A 310 14.25 -10.20 19.35
C ALA A 310 14.89 -10.57 17.99
N ASP A 311 15.07 -9.60 17.10
CA ASP A 311 15.48 -9.77 15.70
C ASP A 311 16.76 -10.62 15.52
N PRO A 312 16.73 -11.69 14.71
CA PRO A 312 15.58 -12.24 13.98
C PRO A 312 14.68 -13.16 14.82
N ILE A 313 13.36 -13.11 14.55
CA ILE A 313 12.39 -14.05 15.11
C ILE A 313 12.16 -15.20 14.13
N ASN A 314 12.39 -16.43 14.59
CA ASN A 314 11.97 -17.65 13.90
C ASN A 314 10.66 -18.13 14.52
N ASP A 315 9.58 -18.17 13.74
CA ASP A 315 8.24 -18.56 14.23
C ASP A 315 7.53 -19.51 13.25
N ILE A 316 6.38 -20.02 13.67
CA ILE A 316 5.44 -20.78 12.84
C ILE A 316 4.04 -20.22 13.07
N VAL A 317 3.41 -19.70 12.00
CA VAL A 317 2.02 -19.21 12.04
C VAL A 317 1.15 -20.16 11.23
N GLY A 318 0.27 -20.89 11.92
CA GLY A 318 -0.44 -22.02 11.33
C GLY A 318 0.56 -23.09 10.90
N SER A 319 0.75 -23.27 9.58
CA SER A 319 1.75 -24.18 9.00
C SER A 319 2.96 -23.47 8.38
N LEU A 320 2.98 -22.13 8.38
CA LEU A 320 3.99 -21.36 7.68
C LEU A 320 5.19 -21.09 8.58
N PRO A 321 6.40 -21.57 8.24
CA PRO A 321 7.60 -21.19 8.95
C PRO A 321 7.99 -19.78 8.50
N VAL A 322 7.90 -18.82 9.41
CA VAL A 322 8.18 -17.41 9.12
C VAL A 322 9.46 -16.94 9.80
N LEU A 323 10.15 -16.03 9.11
CA LEU A 323 11.26 -15.25 9.61
C LEU A 323 10.80 -13.79 9.68
N VAL A 324 10.68 -13.25 10.90
CA VAL A 324 10.36 -11.84 11.12
C VAL A 324 11.66 -11.11 11.45
N THR A 325 11.89 -10.00 10.77
CA THR A 325 13.09 -9.17 10.92
C THR A 325 12.74 -7.70 10.76
N THR A 326 13.73 -6.81 10.90
CA THR A 326 13.54 -5.37 10.72
C THR A 326 14.49 -4.81 9.67
N THR A 327 14.05 -3.76 8.98
CA THR A 327 14.96 -2.87 8.26
C THR A 327 15.76 -2.02 9.27
N SER A 328 16.82 -1.39 8.77
CA SER A 328 17.63 -0.37 9.46
C SER A 328 16.82 0.74 10.14
N ASN A 329 15.72 1.20 9.53
CA ASN A 329 14.82 2.20 10.12
C ASN A 329 13.76 1.60 11.05
N GLY A 330 13.88 0.34 11.44
CA GLY A 330 12.99 -0.27 12.42
C GLY A 330 11.64 -0.75 11.85
N ARG A 331 11.44 -0.73 10.53
CA ARG A 331 10.21 -1.25 9.90
C ARG A 331 10.26 -2.78 9.87
N PRO A 332 9.27 -3.46 10.47
CA PRO A 332 9.25 -4.91 10.49
C PRO A 332 8.94 -5.50 9.10
N ARG A 333 9.50 -6.68 8.84
CA ARG A 333 9.34 -7.47 7.62
C ARG A 333 9.16 -8.92 7.95
N VAL A 334 8.52 -9.66 7.06
CA VAL A 334 8.32 -11.10 7.21
C VAL A 334 8.58 -11.86 5.91
N TYR A 335 9.34 -12.94 6.03
CA TYR A 335 9.63 -13.88 4.95
C TYR A 335 9.20 -15.29 5.35
N LEU A 336 8.98 -16.15 4.37
CA LEU A 336 9.01 -17.59 4.59
C LEU A 336 10.47 -18.02 4.73
N ARG A 337 10.78 -18.82 5.75
CA ARG A 337 12.13 -19.36 5.98
C ARG A 337 12.32 -20.75 5.40
N ARG A 338 11.63 -21.06 4.29
CA ARG A 338 11.77 -22.32 3.57
C ARG A 338 12.52 -22.09 2.26
N VAL A 339 13.62 -22.82 2.08
CA VAL A 339 14.45 -22.82 0.87
C VAL A 339 14.68 -24.27 0.47
N GLU A 340 14.39 -24.63 -0.79
CA GLU A 340 14.60 -25.99 -1.32
C GLU A 340 13.97 -27.10 -0.44
N GLY A 341 12.79 -26.83 0.13
CA GLY A 341 12.08 -27.75 1.02
C GLY A 341 12.58 -27.78 2.46
N GLN A 342 13.73 -27.18 2.77
CA GLN A 342 14.29 -27.09 4.11
C GLN A 342 13.81 -25.84 4.84
N THR A 343 13.41 -25.99 6.10
CA THR A 343 13.10 -24.86 6.98
C THR A 343 14.39 -24.40 7.64
N LEU A 344 14.87 -23.22 7.26
CA LEU A 344 16.08 -22.63 7.80
C LEU A 344 15.81 -22.01 9.18
N THR A 345 16.80 -22.07 10.06
CA THR A 345 16.82 -21.30 11.32
C THR A 345 17.79 -20.14 11.13
N ALA A 346 17.28 -18.92 11.28
CA ALA A 346 18.06 -17.70 11.16
C ALA A 346 18.65 -17.27 12.51
N GLY A 347 19.79 -16.62 12.45
CA GLY A 347 20.44 -15.93 13.56
C GLY A 347 21.19 -14.71 13.07
N VAL A 348 22.05 -14.16 13.93
CA VAL A 348 23.00 -13.10 13.56
C VAL A 348 24.43 -13.59 13.78
N ASN A 349 25.34 -13.19 12.90
CA ASN A 349 26.77 -13.40 13.11
C ASN A 349 27.37 -12.27 13.99
N GLU A 350 28.68 -12.32 14.25
CA GLU A 350 29.39 -11.29 15.05
C GLU A 350 29.33 -9.88 14.42
N ALA A 351 29.17 -9.78 13.09
CA ALA A 351 29.01 -8.52 12.38
C ALA A 351 27.56 -7.98 12.40
N GLY A 352 26.60 -8.74 12.95
CA GLY A 352 25.19 -8.39 12.98
C GLY A 352 24.41 -8.72 11.71
N ASP A 353 25.04 -9.40 10.74
CA ASP A 353 24.36 -9.85 9.52
C ASP A 353 23.38 -10.97 9.82
N LEU A 354 22.23 -10.94 9.16
CA LEU A 354 21.27 -12.03 9.16
C LEU A 354 21.89 -13.26 8.48
N VAL A 355 21.98 -14.38 9.18
CA VAL A 355 22.55 -15.64 8.66
C VAL A 355 21.58 -16.78 8.84
N ALA A 356 21.48 -17.66 7.84
CA ALA A 356 20.67 -18.87 7.91
C ALA A 356 21.21 -19.91 6.92
N GLY A 357 21.29 -21.17 7.34
CA GLY A 357 21.74 -22.27 6.46
C GLY A 357 23.14 -22.08 5.87
N GLY A 358 24.03 -21.37 6.57
CA GLY A 358 25.40 -21.10 6.11
C GLY A 358 25.54 -19.97 5.08
N SER A 359 24.48 -19.21 4.82
CA SER A 359 24.49 -18.02 3.94
C SER A 359 24.15 -16.75 4.73
N ARG A 360 24.69 -15.60 4.34
CA ARG A 360 24.21 -14.28 4.77
C ARG A 360 23.02 -13.86 3.91
N TRP A 361 22.05 -13.16 4.50
CA TRP A 361 20.81 -12.78 3.85
C TRP A 361 20.56 -11.27 3.97
N SER A 362 20.16 -10.64 2.86
CA SER A 362 19.67 -9.26 2.89
C SER A 362 18.38 -9.20 3.69
N ARG A 363 18.36 -8.44 4.79
CA ARG A 363 17.13 -8.17 5.57
C ARG A 363 16.06 -7.48 4.72
N LEU A 364 16.48 -6.60 3.81
CA LEU A 364 15.59 -5.80 2.97
C LEU A 364 15.00 -6.59 1.79
N ARG A 365 15.80 -7.44 1.13
CA ARG A 365 15.38 -8.17 -0.07
C ARG A 365 15.11 -9.67 0.14
N GLY A 366 15.47 -10.22 1.29
CA GLY A 366 15.44 -11.65 1.55
C GLY A 366 16.35 -12.44 0.60
N THR A 367 17.31 -11.81 -0.08
CA THR A 367 18.21 -12.47 -1.03
C THR A 367 19.48 -12.90 -0.31
N ALA A 368 19.92 -14.13 -0.52
CA ALA A 368 21.19 -14.63 -0.02
C ALA A 368 22.35 -13.91 -0.73
N LEU A 369 23.27 -13.39 0.05
CA LEU A 369 24.38 -12.55 -0.40
C LEU A 369 25.65 -13.38 -0.69
N ASP A 370 25.73 -14.59 -0.15
CA ASP A 370 26.83 -15.53 -0.32
C ASP A 370 26.40 -16.94 0.12
N GLY A 371 27.35 -17.88 0.09
CA GLY A 371 27.19 -19.20 0.67
C GLY A 371 26.35 -20.16 -0.19
N PRO A 372 25.90 -21.28 0.40
CA PRO A 372 25.19 -22.34 -0.34
C PRO A 372 23.92 -21.89 -1.06
N TYR A 373 23.30 -20.78 -0.63
CA TYR A 373 22.07 -20.28 -1.21
C TYR A 373 22.26 -19.00 -2.01
N GLU A 374 23.48 -18.56 -2.30
CA GLU A 374 23.78 -17.29 -2.99
C GLU A 374 22.85 -17.01 -4.18
N GLY A 375 22.27 -15.81 -4.23
CA GLY A 375 21.32 -15.38 -5.27
C GLY A 375 19.87 -15.87 -5.05
N THR A 376 19.64 -16.82 -4.15
CA THR A 376 18.29 -17.29 -3.81
C THR A 376 17.54 -16.23 -3.01
N ARG A 377 16.23 -16.10 -3.23
CA ARG A 377 15.35 -15.17 -2.50
C ARG A 377 14.36 -15.92 -1.62
N LEU A 378 14.28 -15.55 -0.35
CA LEU A 378 13.21 -15.96 0.55
C LEU A 378 11.88 -15.39 0.04
N PRO A 379 10.82 -16.21 -0.12
CA PRO A 379 9.50 -15.70 -0.44
C PRO A 379 9.02 -14.75 0.65
N VAL A 380 8.36 -13.65 0.27
CA VAL A 380 7.65 -12.80 1.24
C VAL A 380 6.49 -13.63 1.81
N ALA A 381 6.31 -13.60 3.14
CA ALA A 381 5.23 -14.38 3.74
C ALA A 381 3.86 -13.74 3.44
N PRO A 382 2.80 -14.56 3.35
CA PRO A 382 1.41 -14.08 3.27
C PRO A 382 1.08 -13.27 4.52
N GLY A 383 1.10 -11.95 4.37
CA GLY A 383 1.13 -11.02 5.47
C GLY A 383 0.96 -9.59 5.01
N ARG A 384 0.55 -8.71 5.93
CA ARG A 384 0.41 -7.28 5.68
C ARG A 384 1.38 -6.52 6.57
N GLY A 385 1.93 -5.46 6.03
CA GLY A 385 2.62 -4.44 6.80
C GLY A 385 4.01 -4.10 6.27
N PRO A 386 4.69 -3.14 6.93
CA PRO A 386 4.27 -2.48 8.17
C PRO A 386 2.93 -1.72 8.05
N LEU A 387 2.11 -1.78 9.10
CA LEU A 387 0.85 -1.03 9.25
C LEU A 387 0.48 -0.85 10.72
N TYR A 388 -0.48 0.02 11.02
CA TYR A 388 -1.01 0.17 12.38
C TYR A 388 -1.85 -1.03 12.84
N TRP A 389 -1.71 -1.40 14.12
CA TRP A 389 -2.41 -2.50 14.77
C TRP A 389 -3.92 -2.47 14.57
N ALA A 390 -4.54 -1.29 14.71
CA ALA A 390 -5.98 -1.15 14.51
C ALA A 390 -6.40 -1.50 13.08
N ALA A 391 -5.60 -1.11 12.08
CA ALA A 391 -5.86 -1.45 10.70
C ALA A 391 -5.64 -2.95 10.44
N TRP A 392 -4.67 -3.59 11.08
CA TRP A 392 -4.50 -5.04 10.99
C TRP A 392 -5.68 -5.81 11.61
N LEU A 393 -6.04 -5.46 12.85
CA LEU A 393 -7.06 -6.12 13.64
C LEU A 393 -8.45 -5.98 13.00
N ALA A 394 -8.72 -4.85 12.35
CA ALA A 394 -9.96 -4.66 11.61
C ALA A 394 -10.18 -5.70 10.50
N PHE A 395 -9.13 -6.30 9.95
CA PHE A 395 -9.24 -7.38 8.96
C PHE A 395 -8.95 -8.77 9.54
N ASN A 396 -8.23 -8.85 10.66
CA ASN A 396 -7.86 -10.09 11.34
C ASN A 396 -8.22 -10.03 12.84
N PRO A 397 -9.51 -10.01 13.21
CA PRO A 397 -9.95 -9.78 14.60
C PRO A 397 -9.46 -10.84 15.58
N GLU A 398 -9.30 -12.09 15.11
CA GLU A 398 -8.83 -13.23 15.90
C GLU A 398 -7.30 -13.35 15.94
N SER A 399 -6.56 -12.32 15.51
CA SER A 399 -5.10 -12.36 15.52
C SER A 399 -4.53 -12.47 16.92
N THR A 400 -3.57 -13.37 17.10
CA THR A 400 -2.67 -13.38 18.26
C THR A 400 -1.61 -12.30 18.13
N VAL A 401 -1.03 -11.86 19.26
CA VAL A 401 0.10 -10.94 19.30
C VAL A 401 1.33 -11.66 19.84
N TYR A 402 2.41 -11.65 19.06
CA TYR A 402 3.68 -12.24 19.46
C TYR A 402 4.19 -11.65 20.78
N GLY A 403 4.57 -12.52 21.71
CA GLY A 403 5.10 -12.13 23.03
C GLY A 403 4.04 -11.76 24.07
N LEU A 404 2.76 -11.65 23.69
CA LEU A 404 1.64 -11.44 24.61
C LEU A 404 0.73 -12.65 24.70
N ASP A 405 0.44 -13.26 23.56
CA ASP A 405 -0.41 -14.44 23.44
C ASP A 405 0.49 -15.67 23.22
N SER A 406 0.29 -16.72 24.03
CA SER A 406 1.06 -17.98 24.02
C SER A 406 0.77 -18.86 22.82
#